data_AF-A0A6G3R3Z0-F1
#
_entry.id   AF-A0A6G3R3Z0-F1
#
_cell.length_a   1.000
_cell.length_b   1.000
_cell.length_c   1.000
_cell.angle_alpha   90.00
_cell.angle_beta   90.00
_cell.angle_gamma   90.00
#
_symmetry.space_group_name_H-M   'P 1'
#
loop_
_entity.id
_entity.type
_entity.pdbx_description
1 polymer ?
#
loop_
_entity_poly.entity_id
_entity_poly.type
_entity_poly.pdbx_seq_one_letter_code
_entity_poly.pdbx_strand_id
1 'polypeptide(L)'
;MSLFSSRTSRRPRIVPALDDADLARALRQLNKRGAGSGRAPEVTLVATLLEEAGDDWDRRSHRASVLAEASAGTGLASSWLSREPDNADALVFHSWVGVMRGLRDRRVEDAAQLVNQCHRAAEISPADPTPWVVLLGLARVERYGQNDVNAIWREATGRDRWHREAYVQMLAYLSPEEGGSSASVLDFIDVVRTRIPANAPCAAIEITAAVRQYQGLLAQGGVRAMTAGQLWEGGQIAAALEQASGLWAKPGFFQHAAAQADLNVLAYALCAAGRAADAHHVFQVLQGTVTPWPWNVDGPAVQRFEQHQAKAERGRQGGIGG
;
A
#
# COMPACT_ATOMS: atom_id res chain seq x y z
N MET A 1 9.96 -14.74 -39.16
CA MET A 1 9.38 -15.82 -38.35
C MET A 1 9.32 -15.35 -36.91
N SER A 2 8.12 -15.15 -36.38
CA SER A 2 7.88 -14.56 -35.05
C SER A 2 8.16 -15.59 -33.96
N LEU A 3 9.14 -15.33 -33.10
CA LEU A 3 9.37 -16.07 -31.86
C LEU A 3 8.43 -15.51 -30.79
N PHE A 4 7.20 -16.00 -30.75
CA PHE A 4 6.37 -15.86 -29.55
C PHE A 4 6.98 -16.75 -28.47
N SER A 5 7.87 -16.19 -27.66
CA SER A 5 8.20 -16.77 -26.37
C SER A 5 6.93 -16.74 -25.54
N SER A 6 6.28 -17.90 -25.38
CA SER A 6 5.27 -18.09 -24.34
C SER A 6 5.99 -17.92 -23.01
N ARG A 7 6.02 -16.69 -22.50
CA ARG A 7 6.42 -16.40 -21.13
C ARG A 7 5.48 -17.19 -20.24
N THR A 8 5.94 -18.34 -19.75
CA THR A 8 5.29 -19.09 -18.69
C THR A 8 5.03 -18.11 -17.57
N SER A 9 3.76 -17.90 -17.21
CA SER A 9 3.42 -17.01 -16.10
C SER A 9 4.20 -17.49 -14.87
N ARG A 10 4.86 -16.57 -14.17
CA ARG A 10 5.58 -16.96 -12.95
C ARG A 10 4.56 -17.48 -11.94
N ARG A 11 4.94 -18.52 -11.20
CA ARG A 11 4.12 -19.06 -10.11
C ARG A 11 3.76 -17.93 -9.13
N PRO A 12 2.45 -17.73 -8.81
CA PRO A 12 2.02 -16.72 -7.87
C PRO A 12 2.74 -16.84 -6.52
N ARG A 13 3.22 -15.71 -6.00
CA ARG A 13 3.91 -15.63 -4.71
C ARG A 13 3.83 -14.24 -4.12
N ILE A 14 3.93 -14.15 -2.80
CA ILE A 14 4.02 -12.86 -2.11
C ILE A 14 5.38 -12.22 -2.42
N VAL A 15 5.36 -10.97 -2.90
CA VAL A 15 6.58 -10.20 -3.20
C VAL A 15 6.49 -8.83 -2.52
N PRO A 16 7.01 -8.67 -1.29
CA PRO A 16 6.90 -7.41 -0.55
C PRO A 16 7.55 -6.21 -1.28
N ALA A 17 8.66 -6.47 -1.98
CA ALA A 17 9.39 -5.46 -2.74
C ALA A 17 8.77 -5.15 -4.12
N LEU A 18 7.69 -5.82 -4.51
CA LEU A 18 7.02 -5.65 -5.79
C LEU A 18 8.01 -5.74 -6.98
N ASP A 19 8.16 -4.67 -7.76
CA ASP A 19 9.09 -4.56 -8.89
C ASP A 19 10.44 -3.91 -8.54
N ASP A 20 10.65 -3.50 -7.28
CA ASP A 20 11.92 -2.94 -6.80
C ASP A 20 12.95 -4.04 -6.51
N ALA A 21 13.83 -4.26 -7.49
CA ALA A 21 14.85 -5.30 -7.44
C ALA A 21 15.90 -5.09 -6.33
N ASP A 22 16.21 -3.83 -5.99
CA ASP A 22 17.20 -3.47 -4.99
C ASP A 22 16.63 -3.65 -3.59
N LEU A 23 15.38 -3.23 -3.35
CA LEU A 23 14.63 -3.55 -2.13
C LEU A 23 14.50 -5.07 -1.95
N ALA A 24 14.19 -5.82 -3.02
CA ALA A 24 14.15 -7.27 -2.95
C ALA A 24 15.50 -7.89 -2.57
N ARG A 25 16.61 -7.30 -3.05
CA ARG A 25 17.97 -7.74 -2.70
C ARG A 25 18.29 -7.42 -1.23
N ALA A 26 17.91 -6.23 -0.74
CA ALA A 26 18.10 -5.83 0.64
C ALA A 26 17.32 -6.74 1.61
N LEU A 27 16.04 -7.01 1.35
CA LEU A 27 15.23 -7.93 2.16
C LEU A 27 15.84 -9.33 2.24
N ARG A 28 16.36 -9.87 1.13
CA ARG A 28 17.06 -11.16 1.13
C ARG A 28 18.33 -11.13 1.99
N GLN A 29 19.08 -10.03 1.98
CA GLN A 29 20.28 -9.88 2.80
C GLN A 29 19.95 -9.75 4.28
N LEU A 30 18.93 -8.98 4.64
CA LEU A 30 18.44 -8.85 6.02
C LEU A 30 17.98 -10.20 6.56
N ASN A 31 17.19 -10.96 5.80
CA ASN A 31 16.73 -12.29 6.21
C ASN A 31 17.89 -13.30 6.40
N LYS A 32 18.93 -13.25 5.54
CA LYS A 32 20.08 -14.17 5.64
C LYS A 32 20.97 -13.90 6.85
N ARG A 33 21.10 -12.65 7.28
CA ARG A 33 22.04 -12.25 8.35
C ARG A 33 21.52 -12.56 9.76
N GLY A 34 20.26 -12.98 9.88
CA GLY A 34 19.60 -13.26 11.14
C GLY A 34 19.15 -11.96 11.81
N ALA A 35 17.85 -11.79 12.00
CA ALA A 35 17.16 -10.56 12.38
C ALA A 35 17.43 -10.04 13.81
N GLY A 36 18.60 -10.33 14.40
CA GLY A 36 18.79 -10.33 15.85
C GLY A 36 19.76 -9.30 16.44
N SER A 37 20.50 -8.51 15.66
CA SER A 37 21.59 -7.71 16.25
C SER A 37 21.69 -6.25 15.80
N GLY A 38 21.00 -5.81 14.74
CA GLY A 38 21.14 -4.43 14.25
C GLY A 38 22.60 -4.09 13.97
N ARG A 39 23.31 -4.96 13.25
CA ARG A 39 24.76 -4.80 13.05
C ARG A 39 25.03 -3.65 12.09
N ALA A 40 26.21 -3.03 12.18
CA ALA A 40 26.61 -1.93 11.29
C ALA A 40 26.36 -2.22 9.79
N PRO A 41 26.63 -3.43 9.25
CA PRO A 41 26.37 -3.73 7.84
C PRO A 41 24.88 -3.78 7.45
N GLU A 42 23.96 -3.99 8.40
CA GLU A 42 22.51 -3.96 8.16
C GLU A 42 22.02 -2.52 8.15
N VAL A 43 22.53 -1.70 9.06
CA VAL A 43 22.28 -0.24 9.09
C VAL A 43 22.73 0.39 7.78
N THR A 44 23.98 0.15 7.36
CA THR A 44 24.50 0.67 6.08
C THR A 44 23.65 0.22 4.89
N LEU A 45 23.18 -1.05 4.88
CA LEU A 45 22.34 -1.55 3.80
C LEU A 45 21.01 -0.79 3.69
N VAL A 46 20.34 -0.53 4.81
CA VAL A 46 19.08 0.24 4.82
C VAL A 46 19.33 1.70 4.47
N ALA A 47 20.34 2.32 5.09
CA ALA A 47 20.72 3.71 4.85
C ALA A 47 21.02 3.97 3.37
N THR A 48 21.90 3.18 2.76
CA THR A 48 22.24 3.31 1.34
C THR A 48 21.02 3.14 0.43
N LEU A 49 20.13 2.19 0.74
CA LEU A 49 18.94 1.96 -0.09
C LEU A 49 17.94 3.14 -0.04
N LEU A 50 17.82 3.80 1.11
CA LEU A 50 17.01 5.02 1.24
C LEU A 50 17.70 6.22 0.57
N GLU A 51 19.01 6.38 0.76
CA GLU A 51 19.82 7.41 0.10
C GLU A 51 19.74 7.33 -1.43
N GLU A 52 19.83 6.12 -2.01
CA GLU A 52 19.72 5.86 -3.45
C GLU A 52 18.36 6.28 -4.05
N ALA A 53 17.29 6.32 -3.25
CA ALA A 53 16.00 6.81 -3.71
C ALA A 53 15.97 8.35 -3.85
N GLY A 54 16.88 9.06 -3.19
CA GLY A 54 16.93 10.53 -3.22
C GLY A 54 15.59 11.16 -2.88
N ASP A 55 15.15 12.07 -3.75
CA ASP A 55 13.88 12.81 -3.66
C ASP A 55 12.72 12.10 -4.41
N ASP A 56 12.89 10.85 -4.87
CA ASP A 56 11.77 10.01 -5.31
C ASP A 56 10.98 9.58 -4.07
N TRP A 57 10.18 10.52 -3.53
CA TRP A 57 9.47 10.35 -2.25
C TRP A 57 8.52 9.15 -2.26
N ASP A 58 7.91 8.84 -3.40
CA ASP A 58 7.06 7.66 -3.56
C ASP A 58 7.87 6.37 -3.38
N ARG A 59 9.03 6.25 -4.04
CA ARG A 59 9.94 5.11 -3.87
C ARG A 59 10.59 5.06 -2.50
N ARG A 60 11.03 6.20 -1.98
CA ARG A 60 11.67 6.32 -0.67
C ARG A 60 10.71 5.86 0.43
N SER A 61 9.48 6.36 0.45
CA SER A 61 8.44 5.96 1.41
C SER A 61 8.04 4.50 1.25
N HIS A 62 7.94 3.99 0.02
CA HIS A 62 7.67 2.56 -0.20
C HIS A 62 8.79 1.67 0.37
N ARG A 63 10.06 2.01 0.11
CA ARG A 63 11.21 1.30 0.68
C ARG A 63 11.23 1.38 2.20
N ALA A 64 11.03 2.57 2.76
CA ALA A 64 11.00 2.78 4.20
C ALA A 64 9.91 1.95 4.88
N SER A 65 8.69 1.92 4.33
CA SER A 65 7.58 1.17 4.91
C SER A 65 7.80 -0.34 4.89
N VAL A 66 8.26 -0.89 3.77
CA VAL A 66 8.55 -2.32 3.62
C VAL A 66 9.72 -2.76 4.52
N LEU A 67 10.78 -1.94 4.60
CA LEU A 67 11.92 -2.21 5.47
C LEU A 67 11.54 -2.10 6.95
N ALA A 68 10.69 -1.14 7.32
CA ALA A 68 10.21 -0.98 8.68
C ALA A 68 9.37 -2.18 9.12
N GLU A 69 8.47 -2.68 8.27
CA GLU A 69 7.71 -3.90 8.53
C GLU A 69 8.64 -5.11 8.73
N ALA A 70 9.60 -5.32 7.82
CA ALA A 70 10.58 -6.39 7.92
C ALA A 70 11.47 -6.28 9.18
N SER A 71 11.66 -5.06 9.68
CA SER A 71 12.52 -4.77 10.83
C SER A 71 11.76 -4.67 12.15
N ALA A 72 10.42 -4.76 12.14
CA ALA A 72 9.58 -4.56 13.32
C ALA A 72 9.88 -5.56 14.45
N GLY A 73 10.39 -6.76 14.16
CA GLY A 73 10.82 -7.74 15.17
C GLY A 73 12.27 -7.60 15.65
N THR A 74 13.00 -6.58 15.20
CA THR A 74 14.47 -6.53 15.32
C THR A 74 14.95 -5.31 16.12
N GLY A 75 16.24 -5.31 16.51
CA GLY A 75 16.91 -4.14 17.09
C GLY A 75 17.46 -3.14 16.06
N LEU A 76 17.21 -3.34 14.75
CA LEU A 76 17.87 -2.58 13.69
C LEU A 76 17.63 -1.08 13.77
N ALA A 77 16.37 -0.65 13.92
CA ALA A 77 16.00 0.76 13.98
C ALA A 77 16.64 1.48 15.18
N SER A 78 16.56 0.88 16.37
CA SER A 78 17.19 1.45 17.58
C SER A 78 18.71 1.48 17.47
N SER A 79 19.30 0.51 16.78
CA SER A 79 20.74 0.43 16.52
C SER A 79 21.21 1.50 15.54
N TRP A 80 20.42 1.83 14.52
CA TRP A 80 20.73 2.92 13.60
C TRP A 80 20.62 4.27 14.32
N LEU A 81 19.49 4.52 15.00
CA LEU A 81 19.26 5.78 15.70
C LEU A 81 20.31 6.06 16.79
N SER A 82 20.81 5.03 17.49
CA SER A 82 21.86 5.22 18.50
C SER A 82 23.22 5.60 17.93
N ARG A 83 23.50 5.23 16.67
CA ARG A 83 24.74 5.61 15.97
C ARG A 83 24.65 7.00 15.36
N GLU A 84 23.46 7.33 14.86
CA GLU A 84 23.21 8.54 14.07
C GLU A 84 21.94 9.27 14.58
N PRO A 85 21.98 9.86 15.79
CA PRO A 85 20.79 10.42 16.43
C PRO A 85 20.22 11.66 15.72
N ASP A 86 21.04 12.36 14.93
CA ASP A 86 20.65 13.54 14.15
C ASP A 86 20.48 13.23 12.65
N ASN A 87 20.45 11.95 12.25
CA ASN A 87 20.16 11.56 10.87
C ASN A 87 18.64 11.48 10.66
N ALA A 88 18.11 12.24 9.68
CA ALA A 88 16.69 12.29 9.37
C ALA A 88 16.10 10.91 9.03
N ASP A 89 16.83 10.08 8.28
CA ASP A 89 16.38 8.73 7.92
C ASP A 89 16.35 7.79 9.12
N ALA A 90 17.35 7.89 10.01
CA ALA A 90 17.37 7.10 11.24
C ALA A 90 16.16 7.43 12.13
N LEU A 91 15.82 8.72 12.26
CA LEU A 91 14.67 9.22 13.02
C LEU A 91 13.34 8.74 12.41
N VAL A 92 13.17 8.90 11.09
CA VAL A 92 11.98 8.46 10.36
C VAL A 92 11.83 6.95 10.42
N PHE A 93 12.90 6.20 10.14
CA PHE A 93 12.88 4.74 10.14
C PHE A 93 12.54 4.17 11.53
N HIS A 94 13.11 4.74 12.59
CA HIS A 94 12.75 4.37 13.95
C HIS A 94 11.28 4.63 14.27
N SER A 95 10.79 5.81 13.89
CA SER A 95 9.39 6.18 14.09
C SER A 95 8.44 5.28 13.31
N TRP A 96 8.78 4.95 12.06
CA TRP A 96 7.99 4.05 11.22
C TRP A 96 7.92 2.64 11.81
N VAL A 97 9.06 2.09 12.30
CA VAL A 97 9.08 0.80 13.01
C VAL A 97 8.22 0.85 14.27
N GLY A 98 8.28 1.94 15.04
CA GLY A 98 7.44 2.16 16.21
C GLY A 98 5.94 2.15 15.88
N VAL A 99 5.54 2.83 14.82
CA VAL A 99 4.15 2.82 14.32
C VAL A 99 3.72 1.44 13.83
N MET A 100 4.56 0.71 13.11
CA MET A 100 4.23 -0.66 12.64
C MET A 100 3.99 -1.63 13.81
N ARG A 101 4.82 -1.52 14.86
CA ARG A 101 4.58 -2.24 16.12
C ARG A 101 3.27 -1.79 16.77
N GLY A 102 3.07 -0.47 16.86
CA GLY A 102 1.87 0.11 17.46
C GLY A 102 0.57 -0.29 16.78
N LEU A 103 0.56 -0.40 15.46
CA LEU A 103 -0.59 -0.87 14.68
C LEU A 103 -0.89 -2.35 14.96
N ARG A 104 0.15 -3.20 15.07
CA ARG A 104 0.01 -4.62 15.39
C ARG A 104 -0.46 -4.83 16.83
N ASP A 105 0.17 -4.13 17.77
CA ASP A 105 0.01 -4.32 19.21
C ASP A 105 -1.11 -3.41 19.78
N ARG A 106 -1.72 -2.57 18.92
CA ARG A 106 -2.77 -1.58 19.22
C ARG A 106 -2.40 -0.58 20.31
N ARG A 107 -1.10 -0.29 20.46
CA ARG A 107 -0.54 0.64 21.45
C ARG A 107 0.88 1.04 21.08
N VAL A 108 1.23 2.33 21.18
CA VAL A 108 2.62 2.80 21.12
C VAL A 108 3.15 2.97 22.55
N GLU A 109 4.42 2.61 22.78
CA GLU A 109 5.05 2.75 24.11
C GLU A 109 5.43 4.19 24.43
N ASP A 110 6.05 4.90 23.48
CA ASP A 110 6.48 6.29 23.63
C ASP A 110 6.08 7.11 22.39
N ALA A 111 4.79 7.45 22.30
CA ALA A 111 4.26 8.23 21.18
C ALA A 111 4.89 9.62 21.10
N ALA A 112 5.20 10.24 22.25
CA ALA A 112 5.82 11.57 22.31
C ALA A 112 7.24 11.54 21.70
N GLN A 113 8.01 10.50 21.95
CA GLN A 113 9.30 10.30 21.28
C GLN A 113 9.14 10.22 19.77
N LEU A 114 8.19 9.42 19.26
CA LEU A 114 7.99 9.28 17.81
C LEU A 114 7.57 10.61 17.16
N VAL A 115 6.72 11.38 17.84
CA VAL A 115 6.32 12.73 17.39
C VAL A 115 7.54 13.65 17.29
N ASN A 116 8.35 13.72 18.35
CA ASN A 116 9.56 14.55 18.37
C ASN A 116 10.57 14.14 17.29
N GLN A 117 10.75 12.84 17.07
CA GLN A 117 11.64 12.32 16.02
C GLN A 117 11.15 12.70 14.62
N CYS A 118 9.85 12.60 14.36
CA CYS A 118 9.26 13.00 13.07
C CYS A 118 9.39 14.50 12.83
N HIS A 119 9.11 15.34 13.84
CA HIS A 119 9.33 16.79 13.72
C HIS A 119 10.80 17.14 13.50
N ARG A 120 11.71 16.51 14.25
CA ARG A 120 13.15 16.72 14.07
C ARG A 120 13.62 16.32 12.67
N ALA A 121 13.15 15.19 12.16
CA ALA A 121 13.45 14.78 10.79
C ALA A 121 12.92 15.77 9.75
N ALA A 122 11.71 16.31 9.95
CA ALA A 122 11.13 17.33 9.09
C ALA A 122 11.85 18.69 9.16
N GLU A 123 12.53 19.01 10.27
CA GLU A 123 13.44 20.17 10.36
C GLU A 123 14.73 19.95 9.56
N ILE A 124 15.30 18.75 9.64
CA ILE A 124 16.54 18.40 8.94
C ILE A 124 16.32 18.27 7.43
N SER A 125 15.19 17.68 7.03
CA SER A 125 14.78 17.51 5.63
C SER A 125 13.38 18.09 5.40
N PRO A 126 13.26 19.42 5.19
CA PRO A 126 11.94 20.07 5.07
C PRO A 126 11.13 19.66 3.86
N ALA A 127 11.75 19.11 2.81
CA ALA A 127 11.08 18.65 1.61
C ALA A 127 10.47 17.24 1.76
N ASP A 128 10.94 16.46 2.74
CA ASP A 128 10.54 15.06 2.88
C ASP A 128 9.11 14.92 3.46
N PRO A 129 8.15 14.31 2.73
CA PRO A 129 6.82 14.04 3.24
C PRO A 129 6.77 12.88 4.25
N THR A 130 7.77 12.01 4.26
CA THR A 130 7.81 10.74 5.00
C THR A 130 7.56 10.90 6.51
N PRO A 131 8.15 11.87 7.24
CA PRO A 131 7.86 12.07 8.66
C PRO A 131 6.37 12.34 8.93
N TRP A 132 5.71 13.11 8.06
CA TRP A 132 4.27 13.42 8.19
C TRP A 132 3.40 12.21 7.89
N VAL A 133 3.85 11.34 6.98
CA VAL A 133 3.17 10.07 6.69
C VAL A 133 3.26 9.11 7.89
N VAL A 134 4.40 9.07 8.58
CA VAL A 134 4.53 8.34 9.85
C VAL A 134 3.56 8.88 10.90
N LEU A 135 3.43 10.21 11.00
CA LEU A 135 2.50 10.84 11.94
C LEU A 135 1.03 10.53 11.62
N LEU A 136 0.64 10.40 10.35
CA LEU A 136 -0.68 9.87 9.98
C LEU A 136 -0.86 8.42 10.49
N GLY A 137 0.18 7.61 10.37
CA GLY A 137 0.24 6.27 10.94
C GLY A 137 0.07 6.25 12.46
N LEU A 138 0.76 7.15 13.16
CA LEU A 138 0.68 7.29 14.62
C LEU A 138 -0.71 7.77 15.06
N ALA A 139 -1.31 8.72 14.34
CA ALA A 139 -2.65 9.23 14.61
C ALA A 139 -3.73 8.14 14.59
N ARG A 140 -3.54 7.09 13.77
CA ARG A 140 -4.43 5.92 13.75
C ARG A 140 -4.37 5.13 15.05
N VAL A 141 -3.17 4.93 15.61
CA VAL A 141 -2.96 4.19 16.87
C VAL A 141 -3.42 5.02 18.07
N GLU A 142 -3.00 6.27 18.12
CA GLU A 142 -3.24 7.19 19.25
C GLU A 142 -4.61 7.92 19.17
N ARG A 143 -5.40 7.67 18.12
CA ARG A 143 -6.75 8.23 17.93
C ARG A 143 -6.78 9.76 17.98
N TYR A 144 -5.87 10.41 17.24
CA TYR A 144 -5.83 11.88 17.16
C TYR A 144 -7.15 12.44 16.66
N GLY A 145 -7.47 13.66 17.10
CA GLY A 145 -8.65 14.38 16.62
C GLY A 145 -8.51 14.82 15.17
N GLN A 146 -9.64 15.03 14.48
CA GLN A 146 -9.67 15.36 13.06
C GLN A 146 -8.86 16.63 12.72
N ASN A 147 -8.84 17.63 13.61
CA ASN A 147 -8.10 18.88 13.37
C ASN A 147 -6.57 18.64 13.31
N ASP A 148 -6.05 17.82 14.22
CA ASP A 148 -4.63 17.49 14.28
C ASP A 148 -4.23 16.66 13.05
N VAL A 149 -5.05 15.67 12.70
CA VAL A 149 -4.84 14.84 11.51
C VAL A 149 -4.90 15.67 10.22
N ASN A 150 -5.82 16.65 10.14
CA ASN A 150 -5.89 17.57 9.01
C ASN A 150 -4.65 18.48 8.91
N ALA A 151 -4.00 18.82 10.02
CA ALA A 151 -2.74 19.56 9.99
C ALA A 151 -1.60 18.69 9.43
N ILE A 152 -1.46 17.46 9.93
CA ILE A 152 -0.47 16.48 9.45
C ILE A 152 -0.68 16.18 7.95
N TRP A 153 -1.94 15.99 7.53
CA TRP A 153 -2.30 15.75 6.14
C TRP A 153 -1.86 16.88 5.20
N ARG A 154 -2.04 18.14 5.62
CA ARG A 154 -1.60 19.31 4.84
C ARG A 154 -0.09 19.36 4.70
N GLU A 155 0.66 18.97 5.72
CA GLU A 155 2.12 18.90 5.64
C GLU A 155 2.59 17.81 4.67
N ALA A 156 2.00 16.61 4.71
CA ALA A 156 2.34 15.52 3.79
C ALA A 156 2.00 15.90 2.34
N THR A 157 0.76 16.33 2.08
CA THR A 157 0.27 16.66 0.73
C THR A 157 0.78 18.00 0.20
N GLY A 158 1.27 18.88 1.07
CA GLY A 158 1.96 20.11 0.68
C GLY A 158 3.35 19.85 0.10
N ARG A 159 4.02 18.78 0.54
CA ARG A 159 5.35 18.35 0.06
C ARG A 159 5.26 17.43 -1.15
N ASP A 160 4.36 16.45 -1.09
CA ASP A 160 4.03 15.60 -2.23
C ASP A 160 2.51 15.41 -2.31
N ARG A 161 1.91 16.15 -3.26
CA ARG A 161 0.46 16.21 -3.49
C ARG A 161 -0.18 14.85 -3.72
N TRP A 162 0.55 13.92 -4.35
CA TRP A 162 0.03 12.63 -4.78
C TRP A 162 0.65 11.45 -4.03
N HIS A 163 1.29 11.73 -2.88
CA HIS A 163 2.01 10.75 -2.07
C HIS A 163 1.13 9.56 -1.68
N ARG A 164 1.31 8.41 -2.34
CA ARG A 164 0.39 7.26 -2.21
C ARG A 164 0.17 6.83 -0.77
N GLU A 165 1.24 6.67 -0.01
CA GLU A 165 1.16 6.17 1.36
C GLU A 165 0.41 7.16 2.27
N ALA A 166 0.48 8.47 2.00
CA ALA A 166 -0.29 9.44 2.78
C ALA A 166 -1.79 9.20 2.61
N TYR A 167 -2.25 9.00 1.36
CA TYR A 167 -3.65 8.72 1.05
C TYR A 167 -4.11 7.40 1.69
N VAL A 168 -3.27 6.36 1.66
CA VAL A 168 -3.58 5.06 2.29
C VAL A 168 -3.71 5.19 3.82
N GLN A 169 -2.81 5.93 4.47
CA GLN A 169 -2.86 6.18 5.91
C GLN A 169 -4.10 7.00 6.30
N MET A 170 -4.43 8.04 5.53
CA MET A 170 -5.64 8.84 5.73
C MET A 170 -6.91 8.00 5.55
N LEU A 171 -6.99 7.20 4.49
CA LEU A 171 -8.12 6.30 4.27
C LEU A 171 -8.28 5.35 5.45
N ALA A 172 -7.19 4.75 5.94
CA ALA A 172 -7.23 3.85 7.09
C ALA A 172 -7.74 4.57 8.35
N TYR A 173 -7.22 5.76 8.68
CA TYR A 173 -7.69 6.58 9.81
C TYR A 173 -9.20 6.87 9.77
N LEU A 174 -9.72 7.21 8.58
CA LEU A 174 -11.15 7.51 8.39
C LEU A 174 -12.04 6.27 8.35
N SER A 175 -11.47 5.07 8.22
CA SER A 175 -12.23 3.84 8.04
C SER A 175 -12.86 3.33 9.34
N PRO A 176 -14.03 2.65 9.28
CA PRO A 176 -14.71 2.09 10.46
C PRO A 176 -13.83 1.17 11.31
N GLU A 177 -12.92 0.41 10.69
CA GLU A 177 -12.03 -0.54 11.37
C GLU A 177 -11.04 0.16 12.33
N GLU A 178 -10.87 1.47 12.15
CA GLU A 178 -9.97 2.31 12.91
C GLU A 178 -10.68 3.48 13.58
N GLY A 179 -11.97 3.32 13.90
CA GLY A 179 -12.71 4.30 14.69
C GLY A 179 -13.22 5.51 13.91
N GLY A 180 -13.03 5.53 12.59
CA GLY A 180 -13.74 6.43 11.69
C GLY A 180 -15.12 5.90 11.31
N SER A 181 -15.62 6.27 10.13
CA SER A 181 -16.94 5.87 9.65
C SER A 181 -17.01 5.76 8.13
N SER A 182 -17.97 4.98 7.61
CA SER A 182 -18.19 4.90 6.17
C SER A 182 -18.56 6.24 5.54
N ALA A 183 -19.22 7.13 6.30
CA ALA A 183 -19.52 8.49 5.86
C ALA A 183 -18.23 9.32 5.70
N SER A 184 -17.32 9.23 6.68
CA SER A 184 -16.00 9.90 6.62
C SER A 184 -15.15 9.43 5.43
N VAL A 185 -15.20 8.13 5.11
CA VAL A 185 -14.55 7.59 3.91
C VAL A 185 -15.17 8.16 2.64
N LEU A 186 -16.51 8.20 2.56
CA LEU A 186 -17.21 8.75 1.40
C LEU A 186 -16.88 10.24 1.18
N ASP A 187 -16.95 11.04 2.24
CA ASP A 187 -16.61 12.47 2.21
C ASP A 187 -15.18 12.68 1.71
N PHE A 188 -14.24 11.87 2.18
CA PHE A 188 -12.84 11.94 1.74
C PHE A 188 -12.70 11.59 0.25
N ILE A 189 -13.32 10.51 -0.22
CA ILE A 189 -13.28 10.12 -1.63
C ILE A 189 -13.90 11.20 -2.51
N ASP A 190 -15.05 11.76 -2.13
CA ASP A 190 -15.72 12.83 -2.87
C ASP A 190 -14.86 14.09 -3.02
N VAL A 191 -14.09 14.44 -1.97
CA VAL A 191 -13.16 15.58 -2.01
C VAL A 191 -11.98 15.33 -2.97
N VAL A 192 -11.42 14.11 -2.99
CA VAL A 192 -10.16 13.86 -3.72
C VAL A 192 -10.35 13.39 -5.16
N ARG A 193 -11.44 12.68 -5.48
CA ARG A 193 -11.63 12.01 -6.79
C ARG A 193 -11.54 12.93 -8.00
N THR A 194 -11.99 14.18 -7.87
CA THR A 194 -12.00 15.14 -8.99
C THR A 194 -10.63 15.75 -9.25
N ARG A 195 -9.68 15.58 -8.33
CA ARG A 195 -8.36 16.23 -8.36
C ARG A 195 -7.26 15.28 -8.76
N ILE A 196 -7.37 13.99 -8.43
CA ILE A 196 -6.32 13.00 -8.64
C ILE A 196 -6.21 12.64 -10.13
N PRO A 197 -5.05 12.86 -10.78
CA PRO A 197 -4.80 12.35 -12.12
C PRO A 197 -4.88 10.82 -12.17
N ALA A 198 -5.39 10.27 -13.28
CA ALA A 198 -5.63 8.82 -13.41
C ALA A 198 -4.36 7.95 -13.31
N ASN A 199 -3.17 8.55 -13.48
CA ASN A 199 -1.87 7.88 -13.35
C ASN A 199 -1.09 8.30 -12.09
N ALA A 200 -1.66 9.11 -11.21
CA ALA A 200 -0.99 9.52 -9.98
C ALA A 200 -0.79 8.33 -9.03
N PRO A 201 0.27 8.32 -8.18
CA PRO A 201 0.52 7.22 -7.26
C PRO A 201 -0.66 6.89 -6.32
N CYS A 202 -1.48 7.89 -5.96
CA CYS A 202 -2.68 7.71 -5.14
C CYS A 202 -3.99 7.44 -5.91
N ALA A 203 -3.96 7.28 -7.25
CA ALA A 203 -5.17 7.11 -8.06
C ALA A 203 -6.00 5.87 -7.68
N ALA A 204 -5.38 4.90 -7.01
CA ALA A 204 -6.06 3.70 -6.53
C ALA A 204 -6.92 3.88 -5.28
N ILE A 205 -6.94 5.07 -4.67
CA ILE A 205 -7.57 5.26 -3.37
C ILE A 205 -9.07 4.97 -3.37
N GLU A 206 -9.77 5.34 -4.44
CA GLU A 206 -11.22 5.11 -4.57
C GLU A 206 -11.56 3.63 -4.71
N ILE A 207 -10.85 2.91 -5.59
CA ILE A 207 -11.05 1.45 -5.75
C ILE A 207 -10.62 0.72 -4.47
N THR A 208 -9.57 1.19 -3.78
CA THR A 208 -9.14 0.67 -2.48
C THR A 208 -10.25 0.80 -1.43
N ALA A 209 -10.90 1.96 -1.35
CA ALA A 209 -12.03 2.18 -0.44
C ALA A 209 -13.23 1.28 -0.80
N ALA A 210 -13.55 1.14 -2.09
CA ALA A 210 -14.61 0.25 -2.56
C ALA A 210 -14.34 -1.22 -2.22
N VAL A 211 -13.10 -1.70 -2.39
CA VAL A 211 -12.73 -3.08 -2.01
C VAL A 211 -12.86 -3.29 -0.51
N ARG A 212 -12.45 -2.34 0.34
CA ARG A 212 -12.64 -2.42 1.80
C ARG A 212 -14.13 -2.48 2.16
N GLN A 213 -14.94 -1.61 1.55
CA GLN A 213 -16.39 -1.61 1.76
C GLN A 213 -17.02 -2.94 1.34
N TYR A 214 -16.65 -3.47 0.17
CA TYR A 214 -17.11 -4.76 -0.31
C TYR A 214 -16.75 -5.90 0.67
N GLN A 215 -15.50 -5.96 1.12
CA GLN A 215 -15.04 -6.95 2.09
C GLN A 215 -15.76 -6.82 3.44
N GLY A 216 -16.03 -5.60 3.89
CA GLY A 216 -16.83 -5.32 5.09
C GLY A 216 -18.28 -5.81 4.96
N LEU A 217 -18.91 -5.62 3.79
CA LEU A 217 -20.25 -6.15 3.52
C LEU A 217 -20.28 -7.68 3.51
N LEU A 218 -19.26 -8.32 2.92
CA LEU A 218 -19.12 -9.77 2.95
C LEU A 218 -18.94 -10.31 4.39
N ALA A 219 -18.10 -9.64 5.20
CA ALA A 219 -17.84 -10.05 6.57
C ALA A 219 -19.07 -9.97 7.48
N GLN A 220 -20.01 -9.05 7.19
CA GLN A 220 -21.26 -8.92 7.94
C GLN A 220 -22.27 -10.05 7.67
N GLY A 221 -22.14 -10.76 6.54
CA GLY A 221 -23.01 -11.88 6.18
C GLY A 221 -24.46 -11.48 5.84
N GLY A 222 -25.33 -12.50 5.72
CA GLY A 222 -26.76 -12.33 5.48
C GLY A 222 -27.11 -11.52 4.23
N VAL A 223 -28.17 -10.70 4.31
CA VAL A 223 -28.64 -9.87 3.20
C VAL A 223 -27.55 -8.92 2.69
N ARG A 224 -26.73 -8.34 3.59
CA ARG A 224 -25.67 -7.41 3.20
C ARG A 224 -24.59 -8.08 2.34
N ALA A 225 -24.21 -9.31 2.66
CA ALA A 225 -23.29 -10.07 1.82
C ALA A 225 -23.93 -10.45 0.48
N MET A 226 -25.22 -10.81 0.46
CA MET A 226 -25.95 -11.16 -0.77
C MET A 226 -26.06 -9.98 -1.74
N THR A 227 -26.19 -8.76 -1.24
CA THR A 227 -26.29 -7.55 -2.06
C THR A 227 -24.97 -6.83 -2.28
N ALA A 228 -23.85 -7.34 -1.75
CA ALA A 228 -22.53 -6.69 -1.85
C ALA A 228 -22.09 -6.46 -3.31
N GLY A 229 -22.53 -7.31 -4.25
CA GLY A 229 -22.25 -7.16 -5.68
C GLY A 229 -22.80 -5.86 -6.28
N GLN A 230 -23.91 -5.32 -5.73
CA GLN A 230 -24.55 -4.08 -6.20
C GLN A 230 -23.63 -2.86 -6.06
N LEU A 231 -22.61 -2.93 -5.20
CA LEU A 231 -21.58 -1.89 -5.08
C LEU A 231 -20.89 -1.59 -6.41
N TRP A 232 -20.76 -2.60 -7.27
CA TRP A 232 -20.05 -2.51 -8.54
C TRP A 232 -20.94 -2.16 -9.74
N GLU A 233 -22.27 -2.17 -9.57
CA GLU A 233 -23.24 -2.10 -10.67
C GLU A 233 -23.50 -0.67 -11.17
N GLY A 234 -23.17 0.37 -10.39
CA GLY A 234 -23.47 1.74 -10.81
C GLY A 234 -22.75 2.84 -10.06
N GLY A 235 -23.02 4.08 -10.49
CA GLY A 235 -22.45 5.29 -9.90
C GLY A 235 -20.96 5.45 -10.15
N GLN A 236 -20.30 6.18 -9.24
CA GLN A 236 -18.91 6.60 -9.41
C GLN A 236 -17.92 5.44 -9.29
N ILE A 237 -18.22 4.42 -8.47
CA ILE A 237 -17.35 3.24 -8.31
C ILE A 237 -17.26 2.45 -9.62
N ALA A 238 -18.40 2.25 -10.30
CA ALA A 238 -18.41 1.58 -11.61
C ALA A 238 -17.61 2.37 -12.66
N ALA A 239 -17.74 3.70 -12.66
CA ALA A 239 -16.98 4.58 -13.56
C ALA A 239 -15.47 4.56 -13.28
N ALA A 240 -15.07 4.59 -12.00
CA ALA A 240 -13.67 4.48 -11.58
C ALA A 240 -13.08 3.12 -11.96
N LEU A 241 -13.84 2.03 -11.77
CA LEU A 241 -13.42 0.68 -12.14
C LEU A 241 -13.25 0.55 -13.67
N GLU A 242 -14.17 1.11 -14.46
CA GLU A 242 -14.08 1.15 -15.91
C GLU A 242 -12.81 1.89 -16.36
N GLN A 243 -12.60 3.11 -15.86
CA GLN A 243 -11.43 3.91 -16.19
C GLN A 243 -10.12 3.20 -15.83
N ALA A 244 -10.02 2.64 -14.61
CA ALA A 244 -8.82 1.94 -14.16
C ALA A 244 -8.55 0.69 -15.00
N SER A 245 -9.58 -0.10 -15.33
CA SER A 245 -9.45 -1.29 -16.18
C SER A 245 -8.93 -0.95 -17.58
N GLY A 246 -9.38 0.18 -18.15
CA GLY A 246 -8.98 0.64 -19.47
C GLY A 246 -7.62 1.34 -19.51
N LEU A 247 -7.02 1.71 -18.36
CA LEU A 247 -5.81 2.54 -18.31
C LEU A 247 -4.65 1.90 -17.55
N TRP A 248 -4.85 1.39 -16.33
CA TRP A 248 -3.73 1.11 -15.41
C TRP A 248 -2.84 -0.05 -15.85
N ALA A 249 -3.42 -1.05 -16.53
CA ALA A 249 -2.68 -2.19 -17.06
C ALA A 249 -1.92 -1.86 -18.36
N LYS A 250 -2.12 -0.66 -18.94
CA LYS A 250 -1.41 -0.24 -20.15
C LYS A 250 0.08 -0.03 -19.83
N PRO A 251 1.00 -0.55 -20.68
CA PRO A 251 2.43 -0.36 -20.48
C PRO A 251 2.80 1.12 -20.35
N GLY A 252 3.51 1.45 -19.26
CA GLY A 252 4.02 2.80 -19.00
C GLY A 252 3.00 3.81 -18.47
N PHE A 253 1.73 3.44 -18.28
CA PHE A 253 0.72 4.39 -17.77
C PHE A 253 0.78 4.55 -16.25
N PHE A 254 0.67 3.45 -15.50
CA PHE A 254 0.56 3.48 -14.04
C PHE A 254 1.92 3.16 -13.40
N GLN A 255 2.76 4.20 -13.29
CA GLN A 255 4.16 4.09 -12.89
C GLN A 255 4.40 4.79 -11.55
N HIS A 256 4.55 3.98 -10.50
CA HIS A 256 4.94 4.38 -9.15
C HIS A 256 5.40 3.14 -8.38
N ALA A 257 6.10 3.32 -7.27
CA ALA A 257 6.79 2.28 -6.52
C ALA A 257 5.87 1.15 -6.04
N ALA A 258 4.60 1.44 -5.78
CA ALA A 258 3.61 0.46 -5.34
C ALA A 258 2.54 0.09 -6.39
N ALA A 259 2.79 0.36 -7.68
CA ALA A 259 1.82 0.09 -8.76
C ALA A 259 1.32 -1.36 -8.79
N GLN A 260 2.21 -2.34 -8.55
CA GLN A 260 1.83 -3.76 -8.49
C GLN A 260 0.84 -4.07 -7.35
N ALA A 261 0.91 -3.34 -6.22
CA ALA A 261 -0.05 -3.49 -5.13
C ALA A 261 -1.43 -2.96 -5.55
N ASP A 262 -1.48 -1.82 -6.23
CA ASP A 262 -2.72 -1.24 -6.72
C ASP A 262 -3.35 -2.06 -7.85
N LEU A 263 -2.53 -2.70 -8.69
CA LEU A 263 -3.00 -3.67 -9.68
C LEU A 263 -3.57 -4.93 -9.02
N ASN A 264 -3.07 -5.35 -7.85
CA ASN A 264 -3.69 -6.44 -7.07
C ASN A 264 -5.10 -6.02 -6.56
N VAL A 265 -5.27 -4.77 -6.14
CA VAL A 265 -6.58 -4.21 -5.77
C VAL A 265 -7.53 -4.18 -6.97
N LEU A 266 -7.06 -3.70 -8.12
CA LEU A 266 -7.85 -3.66 -9.35
C LEU A 266 -8.28 -5.07 -9.79
N ALA A 267 -7.36 -6.05 -9.79
CA ALA A 267 -7.68 -7.43 -10.15
C ALA A 267 -8.75 -8.02 -9.22
N TYR A 268 -8.67 -7.74 -7.91
CA TYR A 268 -9.69 -8.16 -6.95
C TYR A 268 -11.03 -7.49 -7.22
N ALA A 269 -11.05 -6.17 -7.42
CA ALA A 269 -12.28 -5.41 -7.71
C ALA A 269 -12.98 -5.91 -8.99
N LEU A 270 -12.22 -6.14 -10.07
CA LEU A 270 -12.75 -6.68 -11.32
C LEU A 270 -13.32 -8.09 -11.12
N CYS A 271 -12.68 -8.92 -10.30
CA CYS A 271 -13.21 -10.24 -9.95
C CYS A 271 -14.52 -10.13 -9.14
N ALA A 272 -14.58 -9.22 -8.18
CA ALA A 272 -15.77 -8.97 -7.37
C ALA A 272 -16.94 -8.42 -8.21
N ALA A 273 -16.64 -7.62 -9.23
CA ALA A 273 -17.59 -7.08 -10.20
C ALA A 273 -17.98 -8.06 -11.32
N GLY A 274 -17.45 -9.30 -11.32
CA GLY A 274 -17.75 -10.30 -12.37
C GLY A 274 -17.08 -10.02 -13.73
N ARG A 275 -16.16 -9.05 -13.82
CA ARG A 275 -15.47 -8.63 -15.04
C ARG A 275 -14.25 -9.50 -15.36
N ALA A 276 -14.51 -10.77 -15.66
CA ALA A 276 -13.47 -11.79 -15.82
C ALA A 276 -12.44 -11.48 -16.93
N ALA A 277 -12.89 -10.92 -18.07
CA ALA A 277 -12.01 -10.59 -19.19
C ALA A 277 -11.01 -9.48 -18.83
N ASP A 278 -11.49 -8.41 -18.18
CA ASP A 278 -10.65 -7.30 -17.73
C ASP A 278 -9.70 -7.75 -16.60
N ALA A 279 -10.21 -8.54 -15.64
CA ALA A 279 -9.39 -9.10 -14.57
C ALA A 279 -8.23 -9.95 -15.12
N HIS A 280 -8.51 -10.76 -16.16
CA HIS A 280 -7.49 -11.57 -16.82
C HIS A 280 -6.33 -10.72 -17.37
N HIS A 281 -6.63 -9.59 -18.01
CA HIS A 281 -5.60 -8.68 -18.51
C HIS A 281 -4.71 -8.15 -17.36
N VAL A 282 -5.31 -7.74 -16.24
CA VAL A 282 -4.55 -7.29 -15.06
C VAL A 282 -3.69 -8.41 -14.49
N PHE A 283 -4.20 -9.65 -14.40
CA PHE A 283 -3.40 -10.80 -13.97
C PHE A 283 -2.21 -11.09 -14.88
N GLN A 284 -2.32 -10.85 -16.19
CA GLN A 284 -1.19 -10.95 -17.10
C GLN A 284 -0.12 -9.90 -16.82
N VAL A 285 -0.50 -8.67 -16.44
CA VAL A 285 0.47 -7.63 -16.06
C VAL A 285 1.15 -7.93 -14.72
N LEU A 286 0.39 -8.48 -13.76
CA LEU A 286 0.91 -8.85 -12.45
C LEU A 286 1.95 -9.98 -12.49
N GLN A 287 1.93 -10.84 -13.51
CA GLN A 287 2.93 -11.92 -13.68
C GLN A 287 3.18 -12.73 -12.40
N GLY A 288 2.13 -13.02 -11.62
CA GLY A 288 2.23 -13.79 -10.37
C GLY A 288 2.76 -13.00 -9.15
N THR A 289 2.90 -11.67 -9.24
CA THR A 289 3.15 -10.81 -8.08
C THR A 289 1.89 -10.69 -7.23
N VAL A 290 1.91 -11.28 -6.04
CA VAL A 290 0.81 -11.26 -5.08
C VAL A 290 1.15 -10.33 -3.92
N THR A 291 0.18 -9.54 -3.47
CA THR A 291 0.22 -8.85 -2.17
C THR A 291 -0.66 -9.58 -1.16
N PRO A 292 -0.42 -9.51 0.16
CA PRO A 292 -1.29 -10.15 1.14
C PRO A 292 -2.73 -9.64 1.05
N TRP A 293 -2.95 -8.35 1.22
CA TRP A 293 -4.24 -7.70 0.95
C TRP A 293 -4.32 -7.33 -0.54
N PRO A 294 -5.47 -7.50 -1.23
CA PRO A 294 -6.80 -7.84 -0.71
C PRO A 294 -7.12 -9.33 -0.56
N TRP A 295 -6.17 -10.23 -0.86
CA TRP A 295 -6.43 -11.67 -1.00
C TRP A 295 -6.44 -12.46 0.32
N ASN A 296 -6.02 -11.86 1.44
CA ASN A 296 -5.87 -12.54 2.73
C ASN A 296 -7.08 -12.48 3.66
N VAL A 297 -8.21 -11.91 3.22
CA VAL A 297 -9.37 -11.67 4.09
C VAL A 297 -10.14 -12.95 4.41
N ASP A 298 -10.24 -13.88 3.46
CA ASP A 298 -11.03 -15.11 3.59
C ASP A 298 -10.18 -16.38 3.39
N GLY A 299 -8.85 -16.27 3.46
CA GLY A 299 -7.93 -17.41 3.30
C GLY A 299 -6.51 -17.00 2.96
N PRO A 300 -5.61 -17.96 2.64
CA PRO A 300 -4.24 -17.66 2.23
C PRO A 300 -4.20 -16.86 0.91
N ALA A 301 -3.51 -15.71 0.93
CA ALA A 301 -3.48 -14.76 -0.19
C ALA A 301 -3.12 -15.39 -1.54
N VAL A 302 -2.06 -16.20 -1.60
CA VAL A 302 -1.60 -16.84 -2.84
C VAL A 302 -2.66 -17.80 -3.40
N GLN A 303 -3.31 -18.58 -2.53
CA GLN A 303 -4.35 -19.52 -2.94
C GLN A 303 -5.58 -18.80 -3.49
N ARG A 304 -6.02 -17.72 -2.83
CA ARG A 304 -7.14 -16.89 -3.29
C ARG A 304 -6.83 -16.20 -4.62
N PHE A 305 -5.62 -15.64 -4.76
CA PHE A 305 -5.14 -15.08 -6.02
C PHE A 305 -5.20 -16.12 -7.15
N GLU A 306 -4.65 -17.33 -6.94
CA GLU A 306 -4.65 -18.41 -7.94
C GLU A 306 -6.07 -18.84 -8.35
N GLN A 307 -6.99 -18.95 -7.39
CA GLN A 307 -8.40 -19.28 -7.65
C GLN A 307 -9.06 -18.24 -8.56
N HIS A 308 -8.88 -16.95 -8.24
CA HIS A 308 -9.44 -15.85 -9.01
C HIS A 308 -8.79 -15.73 -10.40
N GLN A 309 -7.47 -15.91 -10.50
CA GLN A 309 -6.74 -15.96 -11.77
C GLN A 309 -7.27 -17.08 -12.67
N ALA A 310 -7.47 -18.29 -12.13
CA ALA A 310 -8.02 -19.42 -12.88
C ALA A 310 -9.49 -19.21 -13.28
N LYS A 311 -10.29 -18.54 -12.44
CA LYS A 311 -11.67 -18.17 -12.76
C LYS A 311 -11.71 -17.14 -13.88
N ALA A 312 -10.84 -16.13 -13.85
CA ALA A 312 -10.72 -15.11 -14.90
C ALA A 312 -10.34 -15.73 -16.25
N GLU A 313 -9.39 -16.69 -16.25
CA GLU A 313 -9.00 -17.44 -17.45
C GLU A 313 -10.20 -18.19 -18.07
N ARG A 314 -10.97 -18.92 -17.26
CA ARG A 314 -12.16 -19.65 -17.74
C ARG A 314 -13.26 -18.70 -18.24
N GLY A 315 -13.51 -17.61 -17.51
CA GLY A 315 -14.53 -16.62 -17.87
C GLY A 315 -14.21 -15.93 -19.20
N ARG A 316 -12.93 -15.66 -19.48
CA ARG A 316 -12.48 -15.15 -20.78
C ARG A 316 -12.79 -16.11 -21.93
N GLN A 317 -12.59 -17.41 -21.72
CA GLN A 317 -12.82 -18.43 -22.75
C GLN A 317 -14.32 -18.65 -23.02
N GLY A 318 -15.17 -18.58 -21.99
CA GLY A 318 -16.62 -18.72 -22.13
C GLY A 318 -17.33 -17.53 -22.78
N GLY A 319 -16.76 -16.32 -22.69
CA GLY A 319 -17.33 -15.11 -23.30
C GLY A 319 -17.08 -14.95 -24.81
N ILE A 320 -16.25 -15.79 -25.43
CA ILE A 320 -15.93 -15.74 -26.87
C ILE A 320 -16.91 -16.62 -27.70
N GLY A 321 -17.86 -17.30 -27.05
CA GLY A 321 -18.80 -18.23 -27.69
C GLY A 321 -20.29 -17.88 -27.56
N GLY A 322 -20.64 -16.62 -27.28
CA GLY A 322 -22.03 -16.14 -27.17
C GLY A 322 -22.42 -15.18 -28.27
#